data_AF-A0A414YGN7-F1
#
_entry.id   AF-A0A414YGN7-F1
#
_cell.length_a   1.000
_cell.length_b   1.000
_cell.length_c   1.000
_cell.angle_alpha   90.00
_cell.angle_beta   90.00
_cell.angle_gamma   90.00
#
_symmetry.space_group_name_H-M   'P 1'
#
loop_
_entity.id
_entity.type
_entity.pdbx_description
1 polymer ?
#
loop_
_entity_poly.entity_id
_entity_poly.type
_entity_poly.pdbx_seq_one_letter_code
_entity_poly.pdbx_strand_id
1 'polypeptide(L)'
;MNIKKTDMEEKINIAEILKNKPQGTKLYNWLYNTNVELDTISTTDKETAIWCTKQKDINTTIYFSFSKLGTMKGWLDGLQILLPSKEMRDWRKFAWKKGDLLINSSGFQCIFKEWDSDDYTKFNGCYSNSRDGYEDVSNAETAKFDKLDNNIAYGYVREIERKLGGILNLETLEIEKAQPEFKDGDIVCMMDRFDNYRFIFIYRNEDDENFYYHAHITRNGFVNLGENEYLSKPRNYSVHLATDLEKQQLFDALAKKGKAWDAEKKMIVDLKKKVELKPFDKVVVRCSEADRWSIDFFSYKAPNGYICAGDAWFGYCLPYNEETAKLIGTTKDMEV
;
A
#
# COMPACT_ATOMS: atom_id res chain seq x y z
N MET A 1 -42.76 -28.64 -16.38
CA MET A 1 -42.70 -27.45 -15.49
C MET A 1 -42.27 -26.28 -16.35
N ASN A 2 -43.08 -25.23 -16.38
CA ASN A 2 -43.02 -24.14 -17.35
C ASN A 2 -41.68 -23.39 -17.31
N ILE A 3 -40.95 -23.41 -18.42
CA ILE A 3 -39.95 -22.38 -18.72
C ILE A 3 -40.76 -21.11 -19.01
N LYS A 4 -40.98 -20.28 -18.00
CA LYS A 4 -41.44 -18.91 -18.25
C LYS A 4 -40.37 -18.21 -19.08
N LYS A 5 -40.68 -17.99 -20.36
CA LYS A 5 -40.13 -16.87 -21.14
C LYS A 5 -40.49 -15.59 -20.40
N THR A 6 -39.62 -15.12 -19.53
CA THR A 6 -39.61 -13.74 -19.01
C THR A 6 -38.17 -13.32 -18.83
N ASP A 7 -37.46 -13.18 -19.94
CA ASP A 7 -36.44 -12.15 -20.09
C ASP A 7 -36.81 -11.42 -21.37
N MET A 8 -37.65 -10.40 -21.22
CA MET A 8 -37.77 -9.37 -22.24
C MET A 8 -36.40 -8.71 -22.23
N GLU A 9 -35.56 -8.94 -23.25
CA GLU A 9 -34.29 -8.22 -23.39
C GLU A 9 -34.60 -6.72 -23.28
N GLU A 10 -34.31 -6.12 -22.13
CA GLU A 10 -34.49 -4.69 -21.95
C GLU A 10 -33.61 -3.98 -22.98
N LYS A 11 -34.25 -3.32 -23.96
CA LYS A 11 -33.55 -2.59 -25.01
C LYS A 11 -32.63 -1.57 -24.35
N ILE A 12 -31.34 -1.66 -24.65
CA ILE A 12 -30.30 -0.78 -24.07
C ILE A 12 -30.65 0.68 -24.35
N ASN A 13 -30.72 1.49 -23.30
CA ASN A 13 -30.92 2.93 -23.42
C ASN A 13 -29.60 3.61 -23.81
N ILE A 14 -29.45 3.89 -25.10
CA ILE A 14 -28.25 4.52 -25.68
C ILE A 14 -28.10 5.96 -25.18
N ALA A 15 -29.19 6.69 -24.97
CA ALA A 15 -29.10 8.06 -24.46
C ALA A 15 -28.44 8.11 -23.07
N GLU A 16 -28.70 7.13 -22.20
CA GLU A 16 -28.04 7.05 -20.89
C GLU A 16 -26.54 6.74 -21.01
N ILE A 17 -26.14 5.90 -21.97
CA ILE A 17 -24.72 5.61 -22.23
C ILE A 17 -24.00 6.86 -22.74
N LEU A 18 -24.65 7.63 -23.62
CA LEU A 18 -24.08 8.83 -24.24
C LEU A 18 -24.12 10.07 -23.35
N LYS A 19 -24.96 10.09 -22.31
CA LYS A 19 -25.19 11.25 -21.42
C LYS A 19 -23.91 11.86 -20.85
N ASN A 20 -22.92 11.02 -20.54
CA ASN A 20 -21.65 11.44 -19.97
C ASN A 20 -20.50 11.43 -20.99
N LYS A 21 -20.78 11.22 -22.27
CA LYS A 21 -19.77 11.27 -23.34
C LYS A 21 -19.64 12.72 -23.84
N PRO A 22 -18.43 13.17 -24.22
CA PRO A 22 -18.22 14.54 -24.66
C PRO A 22 -18.96 14.84 -25.97
N GLN A 23 -19.34 16.10 -26.17
CA GLN A 23 -19.74 16.59 -27.49
C GLN A 23 -18.61 16.34 -28.50
N GLY A 24 -18.94 15.97 -29.73
CA GLY A 24 -17.98 15.54 -30.74
C GLY A 24 -17.67 14.04 -30.72
N THR A 25 -18.21 13.26 -29.77
CA THR A 25 -18.02 11.79 -29.75
C THR A 25 -18.43 11.20 -31.09
N LYS A 26 -17.50 10.55 -31.79
CA LYS A 26 -17.75 9.94 -33.10
C LYS A 26 -18.65 8.72 -32.94
N LEU A 27 -19.65 8.64 -33.79
CA LEU A 27 -20.63 7.56 -33.87
C LEU A 27 -20.88 7.22 -35.32
N TYR A 28 -21.63 6.14 -35.55
CA TYR A 28 -21.96 5.70 -36.89
C TYR A 28 -23.46 5.68 -37.14
N ASN A 29 -23.88 6.39 -38.19
CA ASN A 29 -25.23 6.34 -38.71
C ASN A 29 -25.30 5.27 -39.81
N TRP A 30 -25.86 4.12 -39.47
CA TRP A 30 -25.98 2.97 -40.35
C TRP A 30 -26.92 3.23 -41.54
N LEU A 31 -28.00 3.99 -41.34
CA LEU A 31 -28.98 4.29 -42.39
C LEU A 31 -28.37 5.06 -43.56
N TYR A 32 -27.49 6.02 -43.26
CA TYR A 32 -26.80 6.85 -44.27
C TYR A 32 -25.36 6.41 -44.52
N ASN A 33 -24.94 5.28 -43.93
CA ASN A 33 -23.60 4.70 -44.07
C ASN A 33 -22.48 5.74 -43.86
N THR A 34 -22.58 6.52 -42.78
CA THR A 34 -21.68 7.65 -42.50
C THR A 34 -21.37 7.82 -41.02
N ASN A 35 -20.15 8.29 -40.72
CA ASN A 35 -19.83 8.80 -39.40
C ASN A 35 -20.61 10.08 -39.11
N VAL A 36 -20.98 10.26 -37.85
CA VAL A 36 -21.63 11.43 -37.28
C VAL A 36 -20.99 11.73 -35.92
N GLU A 37 -21.14 12.93 -35.41
CA GLU A 37 -20.61 13.36 -34.11
C GLU A 37 -21.75 13.68 -33.15
N LEU A 38 -21.66 13.22 -31.91
CA LEU A 38 -22.63 13.54 -30.86
C LEU A 38 -22.66 15.05 -30.64
N ASP A 39 -23.84 15.65 -30.75
CA ASP A 39 -24.03 17.08 -30.51
C ASP A 39 -24.65 17.32 -29.14
N THR A 40 -25.86 16.80 -28.92
CA THR A 40 -26.57 16.97 -27.65
C THR A 40 -27.61 15.87 -27.43
N ILE A 41 -28.07 15.75 -26.18
CA ILE A 41 -29.18 14.87 -25.80
C ILE A 41 -30.26 15.74 -25.18
N SER A 42 -31.45 15.73 -25.78
CA SER A 42 -32.60 16.49 -25.30
C SER A 42 -33.65 15.56 -24.71
N THR A 43 -34.03 15.79 -23.46
CA THR A 43 -35.13 15.07 -22.79
C THR A 43 -36.28 16.02 -22.51
N THR A 44 -37.48 15.63 -22.93
CA THR A 44 -38.75 16.29 -22.63
C THR A 44 -39.66 15.32 -21.89
N ASP A 45 -40.79 15.79 -21.38
CA ASP A 45 -41.81 14.94 -20.75
C ASP A 45 -42.34 13.83 -21.67
N LYS A 46 -42.14 13.97 -23.00
CA LYS A 46 -42.66 13.05 -24.01
C LYS A 46 -41.59 12.10 -24.56
N GLU A 47 -40.36 12.57 -24.74
CA GLU A 47 -39.30 11.78 -25.37
C GLU A 47 -37.89 12.26 -25.00
N THR A 48 -36.93 11.33 -25.11
CA THR A 48 -35.50 11.61 -25.13
C THR A 48 -34.97 11.36 -26.54
N ALA A 49 -34.30 12.37 -27.10
CA ALA A 49 -33.71 12.34 -28.43
C ALA A 49 -32.20 12.60 -28.36
N ILE A 50 -31.45 11.85 -29.18
CA ILE A 50 -30.01 12.00 -29.38
C ILE A 50 -29.82 12.77 -30.67
N TRP A 51 -29.13 13.89 -30.61
CA TRP A 51 -28.79 14.72 -31.77
C TRP A 51 -27.33 14.48 -32.15
N CYS A 52 -27.10 14.23 -33.43
CA CYS A 52 -25.77 14.11 -33.99
C CYS A 52 -25.63 15.04 -35.19
N THR A 53 -24.41 15.44 -35.48
CA THR A 53 -24.09 16.31 -36.61
C THR A 53 -23.09 15.64 -37.54
N LYS A 54 -23.03 16.16 -38.77
CA LYS A 54 -21.95 15.89 -39.71
C LYS A 54 -21.66 17.17 -40.48
N GLN A 55 -20.39 17.58 -40.49
CA GLN A 55 -19.95 18.64 -41.39
C GLN A 55 -19.98 18.15 -42.83
N LYS A 56 -20.71 18.86 -43.69
CA LYS A 56 -20.75 18.60 -45.14
C LYS A 56 -19.68 19.42 -45.86
N ASP A 57 -19.54 20.68 -45.46
CA ASP A 57 -18.55 21.66 -45.92
C ASP A 57 -18.39 22.75 -44.85
N ILE A 58 -17.48 23.71 -45.05
CA ILE A 58 -17.14 24.75 -44.06
C ILE A 58 -18.37 25.54 -43.55
N ASN A 59 -19.45 25.62 -44.34
CA ASN A 59 -20.62 26.43 -44.02
C ASN A 59 -21.88 25.60 -43.74
N THR A 60 -21.81 24.26 -43.84
CA THR A 60 -23.01 23.41 -43.82
C THR A 60 -22.87 22.23 -42.86
N THR A 61 -23.63 22.30 -41.76
CA THR A 61 -23.81 21.19 -40.81
C THR A 61 -25.11 20.47 -41.07
N ILE A 62 -25.05 19.14 -41.22
CA ILE A 62 -26.24 18.27 -41.31
C ILE A 62 -26.56 17.76 -39.91
N TYR A 63 -27.84 17.79 -39.54
CA TYR A 63 -28.34 17.29 -38.26
C TYR A 63 -29.08 15.96 -38.44
N PHE A 64 -28.84 15.05 -37.51
CA PHE A 64 -29.51 13.76 -37.39
C PHE A 64 -30.14 13.66 -36.00
N SER A 65 -31.31 13.04 -35.93
CA SER A 65 -32.01 12.82 -34.66
C SER A 65 -32.40 11.36 -34.50
N PHE A 66 -32.04 10.79 -33.35
CA PHE A 66 -32.33 9.42 -32.98
C PHE A 66 -33.16 9.37 -31.70
N SER A 67 -33.89 8.28 -31.50
CA SER A 67 -34.55 7.99 -30.23
C SER A 67 -33.53 7.62 -29.16
N LYS A 68 -33.96 7.54 -27.90
CA LYS A 68 -33.15 7.01 -26.79
C LYS A 68 -32.57 5.59 -27.01
N LEU A 69 -33.14 4.83 -27.95
CA LEU A 69 -32.71 3.46 -28.29
C LEU A 69 -31.84 3.41 -29.55
N GLY A 70 -31.41 4.56 -30.07
CA GLY A 70 -30.61 4.67 -31.30
C GLY A 70 -31.36 4.30 -32.57
N THR A 71 -32.69 4.22 -32.49
CA THR A 71 -33.58 4.07 -33.66
C THR A 71 -33.89 5.45 -34.23
N MET A 72 -34.62 5.51 -35.35
CA MET A 72 -35.14 6.78 -35.84
C MET A 72 -36.02 7.47 -34.78
N LYS A 73 -35.86 8.79 -34.61
CA LYS A 73 -36.64 9.58 -33.66
C LYS A 73 -38.15 9.34 -33.85
N GLY A 74 -38.89 9.15 -32.75
CA GLY A 74 -40.32 8.83 -32.77
C GLY A 74 -40.68 7.37 -33.08
N TRP A 75 -39.71 6.50 -33.41
CA TRP A 75 -39.95 5.11 -33.82
C TRP A 75 -39.12 4.12 -32.99
N LEU A 76 -39.56 3.85 -31.76
CA LEU A 76 -38.85 2.99 -30.78
C LEU A 76 -38.80 1.49 -31.14
N ASP A 77 -39.72 1.03 -31.99
CA ASP A 77 -39.77 -0.36 -32.48
C ASP A 77 -38.96 -0.56 -33.77
N GLY A 78 -38.34 0.50 -34.28
CA GLY A 78 -37.46 0.43 -35.43
C GLY A 78 -36.13 -0.29 -35.14
N LEU A 79 -35.38 -0.53 -36.21
CA LEU A 79 -34.02 -1.04 -36.11
C LEU A 79 -33.11 0.01 -35.45
N GLN A 80 -32.17 -0.44 -34.61
CA GLN A 80 -31.11 0.41 -34.08
C GLN A 80 -30.13 0.77 -35.21
N ILE A 81 -30.12 2.05 -35.58
CA ILE A 81 -29.36 2.59 -36.71
C ILE A 81 -28.20 3.49 -36.28
N LEU A 82 -28.22 3.96 -35.03
CA LEU A 82 -27.06 4.60 -34.39
C LEU A 82 -26.22 3.53 -33.72
N LEU A 83 -24.95 3.47 -34.08
CA LEU A 83 -23.98 2.50 -33.58
C LEU A 83 -22.76 3.23 -32.99
N PRO A 84 -22.00 2.61 -32.07
CA PRO A 84 -20.72 3.15 -31.61
C PRO A 84 -19.77 3.44 -32.78
N SER A 85 -19.58 2.47 -33.68
CA SER A 85 -18.85 2.69 -34.93
C SER A 85 -19.35 1.77 -36.04
N LYS A 86 -18.73 1.85 -37.22
CA LYS A 86 -19.01 0.90 -38.32
C LYS A 86 -18.63 -0.53 -37.94
N GLU A 87 -17.52 -0.69 -37.21
CA GLU A 87 -16.92 -1.97 -36.85
C GLU A 87 -17.36 -2.44 -35.44
N MET A 88 -17.95 -1.56 -34.64
CA MET A 88 -18.36 -1.83 -33.26
C MET A 88 -19.85 -1.57 -33.07
N ARG A 89 -20.62 -2.63 -32.77
CA ARG A 89 -22.08 -2.55 -32.52
C ARG A 89 -22.48 -2.65 -31.05
N ASP A 90 -21.60 -3.19 -30.21
CA ASP A 90 -21.95 -3.52 -28.83
C ASP A 90 -21.91 -2.27 -27.93
N TRP A 91 -23.07 -1.71 -27.67
CA TRP A 91 -23.24 -0.58 -26.77
C TRP A 91 -22.83 -0.88 -25.33
N ARG A 92 -22.89 -2.14 -24.87
CA ARG A 92 -22.46 -2.52 -23.51
C ARG A 92 -20.96 -2.35 -23.34
N LYS A 93 -20.20 -2.64 -24.39
CA LYS A 93 -18.74 -2.42 -24.43
C LYS A 93 -18.40 -0.95 -24.65
N PHE A 94 -19.14 -0.24 -25.50
CA PHE A 94 -18.98 1.21 -25.64
C PHE A 94 -19.23 2.00 -24.33
N ALA A 95 -20.08 1.44 -23.45
CA ALA A 95 -20.37 1.97 -22.13
C ALA A 95 -19.22 1.82 -21.11
N TRP A 96 -18.13 1.12 -21.46
CA TRP A 96 -16.95 1.06 -20.61
C TRP A 96 -16.44 2.47 -20.28
N LYS A 97 -15.96 2.59 -19.05
CA LYS A 97 -15.42 3.82 -18.47
C LYS A 97 -14.13 3.51 -17.74
N LYS A 98 -13.29 4.54 -17.61
CA LYS A 98 -12.01 4.45 -16.89
C LYS A 98 -12.25 3.81 -15.52
N GLY A 99 -11.45 2.80 -15.18
CA GLY A 99 -11.60 2.03 -13.94
C GLY A 99 -12.48 0.79 -14.06
N ASP A 100 -13.16 0.55 -15.18
CA ASP A 100 -13.90 -0.69 -15.39
C ASP A 100 -12.95 -1.88 -15.53
N LEU A 101 -13.22 -2.96 -14.79
CA LEU A 101 -12.44 -4.20 -14.88
C LEU A 101 -12.89 -5.04 -16.06
N LEU A 102 -11.93 -5.51 -16.85
CA LEU A 102 -12.17 -6.29 -18.07
C LEU A 102 -11.48 -7.65 -17.97
N ILE A 103 -12.08 -8.66 -18.58
CA ILE A 103 -11.55 -10.01 -18.67
C ILE A 103 -11.74 -10.59 -20.07
N ASN A 104 -10.78 -11.36 -20.56
CA ASN A 104 -10.93 -12.15 -21.78
C ASN A 104 -11.18 -13.64 -21.49
N SER A 105 -11.49 -14.41 -22.54
CA SER A 105 -11.76 -15.84 -22.44
C SER A 105 -10.60 -16.69 -21.89
N SER A 106 -9.37 -16.17 -21.89
CA SER A 106 -8.18 -16.84 -21.37
C SER A 106 -7.91 -16.52 -19.88
N GLY A 107 -8.78 -15.74 -19.24
CA GLY A 107 -8.59 -15.29 -17.85
C GLY A 107 -7.66 -14.10 -17.70
N PHE A 108 -7.23 -13.48 -18.81
CA PHE A 108 -6.43 -12.27 -18.77
C PHE A 108 -7.32 -11.10 -18.35
N GLN A 109 -6.91 -10.40 -17.31
CA GLN A 109 -7.63 -9.31 -16.67
C GLN A 109 -6.82 -8.01 -16.79
N CYS A 110 -7.52 -6.88 -16.94
CA CYS A 110 -6.92 -5.55 -16.90
C CYS A 110 -7.99 -4.52 -16.51
N ILE A 111 -7.58 -3.28 -16.26
CA ILE A 111 -8.47 -2.16 -16.00
C ILE A 111 -8.52 -1.28 -17.24
N PHE A 112 -9.73 -0.95 -17.71
CA PHE A 112 -9.93 -0.05 -18.83
C PHE A 112 -9.42 1.36 -18.48
N LYS A 113 -8.54 1.90 -19.32
CA LYS A 113 -7.98 3.25 -19.17
C LYS A 113 -8.65 4.21 -20.14
N GLU A 114 -8.59 3.91 -21.43
CA GLU A 114 -9.15 4.74 -22.51
C GLU A 114 -9.27 3.98 -23.83
N TRP A 115 -10.01 4.55 -24.78
CA TRP A 115 -10.06 4.04 -26.16
C TRP A 115 -8.77 4.41 -26.90
N ASP A 116 -8.24 3.47 -27.68
CA ASP A 116 -7.04 3.71 -28.50
C ASP A 116 -7.41 4.28 -29.88
N SER A 117 -8.65 4.10 -30.30
CA SER A 117 -9.17 4.53 -31.59
C SER A 117 -10.65 4.93 -31.51
N ASP A 118 -11.05 5.84 -32.40
CA ASP A 118 -12.45 6.29 -32.55
C ASP A 118 -13.37 5.25 -33.19
N ASP A 119 -12.82 4.15 -33.72
CA ASP A 119 -13.64 3.01 -34.17
C ASP A 119 -13.99 2.06 -33.02
N TYR A 120 -13.46 2.31 -31.82
CA TYR A 120 -13.71 1.56 -30.58
C TYR A 120 -13.37 0.07 -30.68
N THR A 121 -12.58 -0.33 -31.69
CA THR A 121 -12.12 -1.72 -31.87
C THR A 121 -10.94 -2.06 -30.96
N LYS A 122 -10.26 -1.03 -30.44
CA LYS A 122 -9.12 -1.16 -29.55
C LYS A 122 -9.17 -0.22 -28.36
N PHE A 123 -8.59 -0.65 -27.26
CA PHE A 123 -8.45 0.15 -26.04
C PHE A 123 -7.08 -0.01 -25.40
N ASN A 124 -6.74 0.95 -24.54
CA ASN A 124 -5.60 0.89 -23.65
C ASN A 124 -6.09 0.58 -22.22
N GLY A 125 -5.37 -0.28 -21.52
CA GLY A 125 -5.66 -0.68 -20.16
C GLY A 125 -4.42 -0.63 -19.27
N CYS A 126 -4.62 -0.80 -17.97
CA CYS A 126 -3.54 -0.84 -16.99
C CYS A 126 -3.70 -2.02 -16.02
N TYR A 127 -2.64 -2.28 -15.26
CA TYR A 127 -2.58 -3.32 -14.24
C TYR A 127 -3.10 -4.66 -14.77
N SER A 128 -2.47 -5.21 -15.80
CA SER A 128 -2.87 -6.51 -16.34
C SER A 128 -2.30 -7.69 -15.56
N ASN A 129 -2.98 -8.83 -15.51
CA ASN A 129 -2.42 -10.02 -14.86
C ASN A 129 -1.48 -10.80 -15.79
N SER A 130 -0.68 -10.08 -16.58
CA SER A 130 0.29 -10.67 -17.50
C SER A 130 1.31 -11.51 -16.73
N ARG A 131 2.04 -12.37 -17.46
CA ARG A 131 3.05 -13.25 -16.86
C ARG A 131 4.17 -12.47 -16.16
N ASP A 132 4.46 -11.27 -16.67
CA ASP A 132 5.55 -10.40 -16.20
C ASP A 132 5.09 -9.48 -15.05
N GLY A 133 3.79 -9.42 -14.76
CA GLY A 133 3.22 -8.64 -13.66
C GLY A 133 2.13 -7.67 -14.11
N TYR A 134 1.81 -6.71 -13.23
CA TYR A 134 0.78 -5.67 -13.41
C TYR A 134 1.23 -4.55 -14.35
N GLU A 135 1.34 -4.86 -15.65
CA GLU A 135 1.76 -3.93 -16.69
C GLU A 135 0.59 -3.28 -17.44
N ASP A 136 0.87 -2.15 -18.09
CA ASP A 136 -0.05 -1.49 -19.01
C ASP A 136 -0.25 -2.31 -20.30
N VAL A 137 -1.49 -2.33 -20.79
CA VAL A 137 -1.89 -2.99 -22.02
C VAL A 137 -2.17 -1.93 -23.07
N SER A 138 -1.52 -2.03 -24.21
CA SER A 138 -1.81 -1.16 -25.35
C SER A 138 -2.53 -1.90 -26.46
N ASN A 139 -3.39 -1.21 -27.20
CA ASN A 139 -4.01 -1.74 -28.42
C ASN A 139 -4.81 -3.06 -28.23
N ALA A 140 -5.38 -3.29 -27.06
CA ALA A 140 -6.16 -4.50 -26.78
C ALA A 140 -7.45 -4.53 -27.61
N GLU A 141 -7.73 -5.67 -28.25
CA GLU A 141 -8.93 -5.83 -29.08
C GLU A 141 -10.20 -5.89 -28.22
N THR A 142 -11.04 -4.87 -28.31
CA THR A 142 -12.31 -4.74 -27.57
C THR A 142 -13.20 -5.98 -27.66
N ALA A 143 -13.22 -6.62 -28.84
CA ALA A 143 -14.05 -7.79 -29.09
C ALA A 143 -13.71 -8.99 -28.20
N LYS A 144 -12.44 -9.12 -27.77
CA LYS A 144 -11.95 -10.24 -26.95
C LYS A 144 -12.24 -10.11 -25.46
N PHE A 145 -12.69 -8.94 -25.02
CA PHE A 145 -12.88 -8.61 -23.61
C PHE A 145 -14.33 -8.36 -23.26
N ASP A 146 -14.73 -8.76 -22.06
CA ASP A 146 -16.02 -8.43 -21.47
C ASP A 146 -15.81 -7.76 -20.11
N LYS A 147 -16.81 -6.99 -19.67
CA LYS A 147 -16.77 -6.34 -18.37
C LYS A 147 -16.94 -7.38 -17.27
N LEU A 148 -16.05 -7.36 -16.29
CA LEU A 148 -16.08 -8.26 -15.15
C LEU A 148 -17.18 -7.83 -14.16
N ASP A 149 -17.91 -8.81 -13.60
CA ASP A 149 -18.89 -8.55 -12.55
C ASP A 149 -18.22 -7.96 -11.29
N ASN A 150 -18.92 -7.02 -10.65
CA ASN A 150 -18.43 -6.31 -9.47
C ASN A 150 -17.92 -7.24 -8.35
N ASN A 151 -18.55 -8.39 -8.13
CA ASN A 151 -18.14 -9.30 -7.05
C ASN A 151 -16.78 -9.97 -7.33
N ILE A 152 -16.51 -10.31 -8.59
CA ILE A 152 -15.23 -10.92 -9.01
C ILE A 152 -14.16 -9.82 -9.12
N ALA A 153 -14.55 -8.62 -9.55
CA ALA A 153 -13.71 -7.44 -9.63
C ALA A 153 -13.02 -7.08 -8.31
N TYR A 154 -13.71 -7.23 -7.16
CA TYR A 154 -13.11 -6.99 -5.84
C TYR A 154 -11.95 -7.94 -5.49
N GLY A 155 -11.89 -9.13 -6.08
CA GLY A 155 -10.75 -10.03 -5.90
C GLY A 155 -9.51 -9.51 -6.62
N TYR A 156 -9.71 -9.06 -7.86
CA TYR A 156 -8.64 -8.58 -8.73
C TYR A 156 -7.99 -7.28 -8.22
N VAL A 157 -8.81 -6.28 -7.86
CA VAL A 157 -8.32 -5.00 -7.32
C VAL A 157 -7.47 -5.22 -6.07
N ARG A 158 -7.94 -6.08 -5.15
CA ARG A 158 -7.18 -6.40 -3.92
C ARG A 158 -5.85 -7.08 -4.21
N GLU A 159 -5.75 -7.85 -5.28
CA GLU A 159 -4.49 -8.47 -5.66
C GLU A 159 -3.48 -7.43 -6.18
N ILE A 160 -3.95 -6.45 -6.96
CA ILE A 160 -3.16 -5.30 -7.43
C ILE A 160 -2.66 -4.49 -6.22
N GLU A 161 -3.57 -4.05 -5.36
CA GLU A 161 -3.29 -3.27 -4.14
C GLU A 161 -2.26 -3.96 -3.24
N ARG A 162 -2.39 -5.29 -3.08
CA ARG A 162 -1.45 -6.09 -2.31
C ARG A 162 -0.06 -6.14 -2.94
N LYS A 163 0.04 -6.38 -4.26
CA LYS A 163 1.35 -6.47 -4.93
C LYS A 163 2.06 -5.13 -5.02
N LEU A 164 1.31 -4.05 -5.17
CA LEU A 164 1.86 -2.72 -5.44
C LEU A 164 1.86 -1.79 -4.20
N GLY A 165 1.38 -2.27 -3.05
CA GLY A 165 1.60 -1.62 -1.75
C GLY A 165 0.83 -0.32 -1.55
N GLY A 166 -0.48 -0.30 -1.83
CA GLY A 166 -1.33 0.87 -1.63
C GLY A 166 -2.79 0.61 -1.97
N ILE A 167 -3.62 1.65 -1.95
CA ILE A 167 -5.03 1.60 -2.35
C ILE A 167 -5.12 2.09 -3.80
N LEU A 168 -5.75 1.30 -4.66
CA LEU A 168 -5.91 1.64 -6.07
C LEU A 168 -7.12 2.54 -6.24
N ASN A 169 -6.89 3.77 -6.68
CA ASN A 169 -7.95 4.68 -7.04
C ASN A 169 -8.41 4.38 -8.48
N LEU A 170 -9.61 3.83 -8.66
CA LEU A 170 -10.12 3.42 -9.98
C LEU A 170 -10.43 4.61 -10.92
N GLU A 171 -10.57 5.82 -10.39
CA GLU A 171 -10.82 7.02 -11.19
C GLU A 171 -9.51 7.60 -11.75
N THR A 172 -8.49 7.71 -10.90
CA THR A 172 -7.18 8.22 -11.32
C THR A 172 -6.33 7.13 -11.98
N LEU A 173 -6.55 5.86 -11.59
CA LEU A 173 -5.72 4.69 -11.86
C LEU A 173 -4.34 4.78 -11.20
N GLU A 174 -4.21 5.58 -10.15
CA GLU A 174 -2.99 5.71 -9.35
C GLU A 174 -3.10 4.88 -8.07
N ILE A 175 -1.94 4.48 -7.55
CA ILE A 175 -1.84 3.76 -6.29
C ILE A 175 -1.46 4.76 -5.22
N GLU A 176 -2.44 5.07 -4.38
CA GLU A 176 -2.24 5.90 -3.21
C GLU A 176 -1.57 5.02 -2.15
N LYS A 177 -0.28 5.26 -1.91
CA LYS A 177 0.44 4.59 -0.84
C LYS A 177 -0.23 4.95 0.48
N ALA A 178 -0.91 3.96 1.08
CA ALA A 178 -1.54 4.12 2.38
C ALA A 178 -0.53 4.14 3.54
N GLN A 179 0.73 3.78 3.27
CA GLN A 179 1.78 3.67 4.28
C GLN A 179 2.60 4.96 4.39
N PRO A 180 2.89 5.45 5.60
CA PRO A 180 3.84 6.53 5.82
C PRO A 180 5.22 6.17 5.26
N GLU A 181 5.93 7.13 4.65
CA GLU A 181 7.36 6.96 4.37
C GLU A 181 8.13 6.96 5.70
N PHE A 182 8.66 5.81 6.08
CA PHE A 182 9.50 5.65 7.26
C PHE A 182 10.95 6.00 6.97
N LYS A 183 11.62 6.59 7.95
CA LYS A 183 13.05 6.90 7.91
C LYS A 183 13.81 5.93 8.79
N ASP A 184 15.05 5.64 8.41
CA ASP A 184 15.97 4.83 9.22
C ASP A 184 16.11 5.40 10.64
N GLY A 185 15.72 4.62 11.63
CA GLY A 185 15.61 4.95 13.05
C GLY A 185 14.18 5.15 13.55
N ASP A 186 13.18 5.22 12.67
CA ASP A 186 11.77 5.34 13.08
C ASP A 186 11.31 4.10 13.83
N ILE A 187 10.53 4.30 14.89
CA ILE A 187 9.94 3.17 15.61
C ILE A 187 8.56 2.91 14.99
N VAL A 188 8.39 1.73 14.44
CA VAL A 188 7.21 1.31 13.67
C VAL A 188 6.51 0.17 14.38
N CYS A 189 5.19 0.20 14.38
CA CYS A 189 4.35 -0.90 14.83
C CYS A 189 3.71 -1.56 13.60
N MET A 190 3.89 -2.87 13.47
CA MET A 190 3.23 -3.72 12.49
C MET A 190 2.22 -4.62 13.19
N MET A 191 1.02 -4.70 12.65
CA MET A 191 -0.04 -5.61 13.11
C MET A 191 -0.51 -6.48 11.96
N ASP A 192 -0.53 -7.79 12.17
CA ASP A 192 -1.27 -8.73 11.33
C ASP A 192 -2.76 -8.67 11.69
N ARG A 193 -3.63 -8.49 10.70
CA ARG A 193 -5.08 -8.35 10.93
C ARG A 193 -5.79 -9.65 11.30
N PHE A 194 -5.19 -10.81 11.07
CA PHE A 194 -5.81 -12.11 11.29
C PHE A 194 -5.22 -12.86 12.48
N ASP A 195 -3.89 -12.88 12.59
CA ASP A 195 -3.21 -13.76 13.54
C ASP A 195 -2.75 -13.06 14.82
N ASN A 196 -3.17 -11.81 15.03
CA ASN A 196 -2.93 -11.06 16.27
C ASN A 196 -1.43 -10.90 16.59
N TYR A 197 -0.57 -11.05 15.57
CA TYR A 197 0.85 -10.74 15.62
C TYR A 197 1.03 -9.23 15.62
N ARG A 198 1.78 -8.75 16.61
CA ARG A 198 2.19 -7.36 16.74
C ARG A 198 3.70 -7.32 16.90
N PHE A 199 4.35 -6.56 16.04
CA PHE A 199 5.78 -6.30 16.09
C PHE A 199 6.01 -4.80 16.26
N ILE A 200 6.85 -4.43 17.22
CA ILE A 200 7.32 -3.05 17.36
C ILE A 200 8.81 -3.09 17.07
N PHE A 201 9.28 -2.34 16.08
CA PHE A 201 10.65 -2.41 15.61
C PHE A 201 11.22 -1.05 15.24
N ILE A 202 12.54 -0.96 15.27
CA ILE A 202 13.30 0.22 14.82
C ILE A 202 13.60 0.02 13.35
N TYR A 203 12.87 0.73 12.49
CA TYR A 203 12.95 0.65 11.04
C TYR A 203 14.33 1.03 10.55
N ARG A 204 14.85 0.27 9.57
CA ARG A 204 16.08 0.57 8.86
C ARG A 204 15.81 0.90 7.39
N ASN A 205 15.19 -0.05 6.69
CA ASN A 205 14.76 0.07 5.31
C ASN A 205 13.73 -1.04 4.98
N GLU A 206 13.20 -1.06 3.77
CA GLU A 206 12.29 -2.10 3.29
C GLU A 206 12.56 -2.45 1.82
N ASP A 207 12.13 -3.64 1.42
CA ASP A 207 11.92 -4.05 0.03
C ASP A 207 10.47 -4.50 -0.17
N ASP A 208 10.12 -5.05 -1.33
CA ASP A 208 8.75 -5.44 -1.64
C ASP A 208 8.20 -6.53 -0.70
N GLU A 209 9.06 -7.38 -0.14
CA GLU A 209 8.67 -8.54 0.67
C GLU A 209 8.96 -8.37 2.16
N ASN A 210 9.90 -7.50 2.55
CA ASN A 210 10.46 -7.49 3.89
C ASN A 210 10.69 -6.07 4.45
N PHE A 211 10.50 -5.94 5.77
CA PHE A 211 11.01 -4.82 6.57
C PHE A 211 12.31 -5.22 7.25
N TYR A 212 13.34 -4.40 7.12
CA TYR A 212 14.58 -4.56 7.87
C TYR A 212 14.58 -3.65 9.10
N TYR A 213 15.19 -4.13 10.17
CA TYR A 213 15.18 -3.44 11.46
C TYR A 213 16.53 -3.51 12.16
N HIS A 214 16.75 -2.58 13.10
CA HIS A 214 17.88 -2.64 14.04
C HIS A 214 17.57 -3.50 15.27
N ALA A 215 16.34 -3.41 15.76
CA ALA A 215 15.80 -4.25 16.82
C ALA A 215 14.29 -4.39 16.65
N HIS A 216 13.73 -5.53 17.08
CA HIS A 216 12.29 -5.68 17.20
C HIS A 216 11.89 -6.38 18.49
N ILE A 217 10.65 -6.13 18.90
CA ILE A 217 9.96 -6.89 19.94
C ILE A 217 8.70 -7.52 19.38
N THR A 218 8.48 -8.77 19.75
CA THR A 218 7.21 -9.45 19.51
C THR A 218 6.21 -9.13 20.61
N ARG A 219 4.93 -9.40 20.38
CA ARG A 219 3.88 -9.30 21.41
C ARG A 219 4.21 -10.01 22.73
N ASN A 220 4.99 -11.09 22.69
CA ASN A 220 5.39 -11.86 23.86
C ASN A 220 6.60 -11.26 24.60
N GLY A 221 7.09 -10.10 24.16
CA GLY A 221 8.23 -9.42 24.78
C GLY A 221 9.59 -10.02 24.43
N PHE A 222 9.65 -10.94 23.46
CA PHE A 222 10.94 -11.41 22.94
C PHE A 222 11.58 -10.30 22.12
N VAL A 223 12.82 -9.96 22.49
CA VAL A 223 13.67 -8.97 21.83
C VAL A 223 14.61 -9.71 20.89
N ASN A 224 14.62 -9.32 19.61
CA ASN A 224 15.65 -9.72 18.66
C ASN A 224 16.45 -8.49 18.24
N LEU A 225 17.76 -8.66 18.17
CA LEU A 225 18.74 -7.65 17.80
C LEU A 225 19.39 -8.15 16.51
N GLY A 226 19.36 -7.36 15.44
CA GLY A 226 19.74 -7.88 14.13
C GLY A 226 20.55 -6.90 13.30
N GLU A 227 21.83 -7.18 13.11
CA GLU A 227 22.55 -6.75 11.91
C GLU A 227 22.19 -7.73 10.80
N ASN A 228 21.24 -7.36 9.92
CA ASN A 228 20.71 -8.13 8.78
C ASN A 228 19.50 -9.05 9.03
N GLU A 229 18.76 -8.85 10.11
CA GLU A 229 17.46 -9.50 10.26
C GLU A 229 16.32 -8.70 9.61
N TYR A 230 15.25 -9.41 9.26
CA TYR A 230 14.10 -8.87 8.58
C TYR A 230 12.78 -9.47 9.08
N LEU A 231 11.69 -8.73 8.92
CA LEU A 231 10.31 -9.17 9.12
C LEU A 231 9.66 -9.29 7.76
N SER A 232 9.24 -10.50 7.38
CA SER A 232 8.46 -10.67 6.16
C SER A 232 7.10 -10.00 6.30
N LYS A 233 6.71 -9.25 5.28
CA LYS A 233 5.43 -8.56 5.18
C LYS A 233 4.31 -9.62 5.12
N PRO A 234 3.43 -9.70 6.14
CA PRO A 234 2.32 -10.66 6.11
C PRO A 234 1.36 -10.38 4.96
N ARG A 235 0.49 -11.34 4.61
CA ARG A 235 -0.50 -11.14 3.53
C ARG A 235 -1.48 -10.00 3.83
N ASN A 236 -1.78 -9.75 5.10
CA ASN A 236 -2.72 -8.74 5.56
C ASN A 236 -2.19 -8.06 6.82
N TYR A 237 -1.50 -6.94 6.64
CA TYR A 237 -0.93 -6.17 7.75
C TYR A 237 -1.30 -4.69 7.68
N SER A 238 -1.10 -4.00 8.79
CA SER A 238 -1.06 -2.54 8.87
C SER A 238 0.23 -2.11 9.55
N VAL A 239 0.85 -1.03 9.09
CA VAL A 239 1.97 -0.39 9.79
C VAL A 239 1.66 1.08 10.08
N HIS A 240 2.19 1.56 11.19
CA HIS A 240 2.14 2.97 11.57
C HIS A 240 3.34 3.31 12.44
N LEU A 241 3.63 4.62 12.58
CA LEU A 241 4.58 5.09 13.58
C LEU A 241 4.10 4.71 14.99
N ALA A 242 5.02 4.20 15.80
CA ALA A 242 4.72 3.79 17.16
C ALA A 242 4.24 4.97 18.01
N THR A 243 3.17 4.74 18.76
CA THR A 243 2.70 5.58 19.87
C THR A 243 3.73 5.59 21.00
N ASP A 244 3.65 6.57 21.91
CA ASP A 244 4.59 6.68 23.03
C ASP A 244 4.56 5.45 23.93
N LEU A 245 3.39 4.82 24.10
CA LEU A 245 3.24 3.56 24.84
C LEU A 245 3.99 2.40 24.16
N GLU A 246 3.93 2.31 22.83
CA GLU A 246 4.63 1.28 22.05
C GLU A 246 6.15 1.48 22.08
N LYS A 247 6.61 2.73 21.96
CA LYS A 247 8.03 3.08 22.11
C LYS A 247 8.54 2.67 23.48
N GLN A 248 7.79 2.99 24.53
CA GLN A 248 8.15 2.62 25.90
C GLN A 248 8.29 1.10 26.05
N GLN A 249 7.38 0.31 25.47
CA GLN A 249 7.46 -1.16 25.50
C GLN A 249 8.76 -1.69 24.87
N LEU A 250 9.16 -1.13 23.73
CA LEU A 250 10.41 -1.49 23.07
C LEU A 250 11.62 -1.14 23.93
N PHE A 251 11.67 0.07 24.47
CA PHE A 251 12.79 0.52 25.30
C PHE A 251 12.90 -0.24 26.62
N ASP A 252 11.78 -0.52 27.28
CA ASP A 252 11.75 -1.33 28.51
C ASP A 252 12.27 -2.75 28.24
N ALA A 253 11.92 -3.34 27.09
CA ALA A 253 12.39 -4.66 26.71
C ALA A 253 13.89 -4.67 26.40
N LEU A 254 14.40 -3.64 25.70
CA LEU A 254 15.84 -3.44 25.47
C LEU A 254 16.59 -3.26 26.79
N ALA A 255 16.08 -2.42 27.70
CA ALA A 255 16.68 -2.16 29.00
C ALA A 255 16.75 -3.43 29.87
N LYS A 256 15.72 -4.29 29.83
CA LYS A 256 15.73 -5.60 30.50
C LYS A 256 16.82 -6.54 29.96
N LYS A 257 17.23 -6.36 28.70
CA LYS A 257 18.36 -7.06 28.09
C LYS A 257 19.71 -6.35 28.31
N GLY A 258 19.72 -5.25 29.07
CA GLY A 258 20.92 -4.45 29.30
C GLY A 258 21.37 -3.68 28.06
N LYS A 259 20.46 -3.41 27.12
CA LYS A 259 20.73 -2.70 25.86
C LYS A 259 19.94 -1.40 25.78
N ALA A 260 20.37 -0.48 24.94
CA ALA A 260 19.70 0.78 24.63
C ALA A 260 19.83 1.12 23.15
N TRP A 261 18.88 1.88 22.61
CA TRP A 261 18.98 2.43 21.27
C TRP A 261 19.70 3.78 21.30
N ASP A 262 20.80 3.91 20.56
CA ASP A 262 21.49 5.18 20.31
C ASP A 262 20.98 5.75 18.98
N ALA A 263 20.12 6.77 19.06
CA ALA A 263 19.48 7.36 17.88
C ALA A 263 20.46 8.18 17.00
N GLU A 264 21.55 8.69 17.57
CA GLU A 264 22.56 9.45 16.80
C GLU A 264 23.43 8.51 15.98
N LYS A 265 23.88 7.41 16.61
CA LYS A 265 24.70 6.39 15.95
C LYS A 265 23.90 5.35 15.19
N LYS A 266 22.58 5.35 15.37
CA LYS A 266 21.63 4.36 14.83
C LYS A 266 22.05 2.93 15.10
N MET A 267 22.37 2.64 16.36
CA MET A 267 22.81 1.31 16.77
C MET A 267 22.32 0.94 18.17
N ILE A 268 22.27 -0.36 18.45
CA ILE A 268 21.99 -0.87 19.78
C ILE A 268 23.30 -0.92 20.58
N VAL A 269 23.33 -0.21 21.70
CA VAL A 269 24.49 -0.12 22.60
C VAL A 269 24.20 -0.80 23.94
N ASP A 270 25.25 -1.16 24.68
CA ASP A 270 25.09 -1.65 26.04
C ASP A 270 24.67 -0.54 26.99
N LEU A 271 23.57 -0.78 27.71
CA LEU A 271 23.11 0.10 28.77
C LEU A 271 24.08 -0.09 29.94
N LYS A 272 24.87 0.95 30.25
CA LYS A 272 25.77 0.95 31.41
C LYS A 272 24.97 0.53 32.66
N LYS A 273 25.27 -0.65 33.21
CA LYS A 273 24.60 -1.16 34.41
C LYS A 273 24.76 -0.13 35.52
N LYS A 274 23.64 0.44 35.96
CA LYS A 274 23.61 1.27 37.16
C LYS A 274 23.78 0.31 38.35
N VAL A 275 25.01 0.07 38.75
CA VAL A 275 25.30 -0.73 39.95
C VAL A 275 24.88 0.12 41.16
N GLU A 276 23.81 -0.27 41.83
CA GLU A 276 23.45 0.26 43.15
C GLU A 276 24.17 -0.56 44.21
N LEU A 277 25.24 0.02 44.77
CA LEU A 277 25.99 -0.54 45.89
C LEU A 277 25.38 -0.08 47.22
N LYS A 278 25.29 -0.99 48.19
CA LYS A 278 24.87 -0.74 49.58
C LYS A 278 26.07 -0.80 50.52
N PRO A 279 26.04 -0.07 51.65
CA PRO A 279 27.10 -0.18 52.66
C PRO A 279 27.37 -1.65 53.04
N PHE A 280 28.64 -2.00 53.14
CA PHE A 280 29.18 -3.35 53.34
C PHE A 280 29.05 -4.33 52.16
N ASP A 281 28.62 -3.90 50.98
CA ASP A 281 28.76 -4.72 49.78
C ASP A 281 30.25 -4.97 49.49
N LYS A 282 30.58 -6.21 49.15
CA LYS A 282 31.93 -6.56 48.69
C LYS A 282 32.17 -5.92 47.34
N VAL A 283 33.28 -5.19 47.21
CA VAL A 283 33.63 -4.47 45.99
C VAL A 283 35.08 -4.72 45.61
N VAL A 284 35.37 -4.50 44.33
CA VAL A 284 36.70 -4.48 43.76
C VAL A 284 36.99 -3.02 43.39
N VAL A 285 38.07 -2.46 43.95
CA VAL A 285 38.37 -1.03 43.92
C VAL A 285 39.82 -0.76 43.49
N ARG A 286 40.08 0.43 42.96
CA ARG A 286 41.42 0.98 42.71
C ARG A 286 41.38 2.50 42.63
N CYS A 287 42.52 3.15 42.85
CA CYS A 287 42.60 4.62 42.82
C CYS A 287 42.69 5.15 41.38
N SER A 288 43.53 4.54 40.55
CA SER A 288 43.74 4.91 39.14
C SER A 288 43.91 3.69 38.24
N GLU A 289 43.94 3.90 36.92
CA GLU A 289 44.19 2.83 35.93
C GLU A 289 45.56 2.16 36.07
N ALA A 290 46.54 2.87 36.63
CA ALA A 290 47.88 2.33 36.89
C ALA A 290 47.93 1.42 38.13
N ASP A 291 46.94 1.51 39.01
CA ASP A 291 46.89 0.76 40.26
C ASP A 291 46.28 -0.63 40.07
N ARG A 292 46.73 -1.57 40.90
CA ARG A 292 46.15 -2.91 40.94
C ARG A 292 44.79 -2.87 41.63
N TRP A 293 43.85 -3.68 41.15
CA TRP A 293 42.58 -3.87 41.82
C TRP A 293 42.76 -4.57 43.18
N SER A 294 42.08 -4.08 44.21
CA SER A 294 42.00 -4.66 45.54
C SER A 294 40.56 -4.90 45.96
N ILE A 295 40.36 -5.74 46.97
CA ILE A 295 39.04 -5.99 47.57
C ILE A 295 38.80 -5.02 48.72
N ASP A 296 37.56 -4.54 48.85
CA ASP A 296 37.12 -3.73 50.00
C ASP A 296 35.61 -3.91 50.24
N PHE A 297 35.08 -3.25 51.27
CA PHE A 297 33.66 -3.12 51.56
C PHE A 297 33.21 -1.70 51.26
N PHE A 298 32.19 -1.56 50.42
CA PHE A 298 31.64 -0.25 50.05
C PHE A 298 31.03 0.45 51.27
N SER A 299 31.19 1.78 51.37
CA SER A 299 30.52 2.60 52.37
C SER A 299 29.46 3.49 51.73
N TYR A 300 29.88 4.50 50.96
CA TYR A 300 28.99 5.40 50.24
C TYR A 300 29.67 6.02 49.01
N LYS A 301 28.87 6.54 48.08
CA LYS A 301 29.37 7.23 46.89
C LYS A 301 29.62 8.70 47.21
N ALA A 302 30.86 9.15 46.99
CA ALA A 302 31.24 10.56 47.08
C ALA A 302 31.07 11.26 45.71
N PRO A 303 31.05 12.62 45.66
CA PRO A 303 30.92 13.34 44.40
C PRO A 303 31.99 13.01 43.35
N ASN A 304 33.20 12.65 43.80
CA ASN A 304 34.36 12.39 42.94
C ASN A 304 34.90 10.95 43.05
N GLY A 305 34.18 10.02 43.67
CA GLY A 305 34.68 8.65 43.85
C GLY A 305 33.82 7.83 44.80
N TYR A 306 34.45 6.83 45.41
CA TYR A 306 33.80 5.84 46.27
C TYR A 306 34.57 5.75 47.59
N ILE A 307 33.84 5.81 48.71
CA ILE A 307 34.40 5.62 50.05
C ILE A 307 34.13 4.18 50.47
N CYS A 308 35.16 3.49 50.95
CA CYS A 308 35.10 2.12 51.44
C CYS A 308 35.50 2.04 52.92
N ALA A 309 35.71 0.82 53.45
CA ALA A 309 35.95 0.62 54.87
C ALA A 309 37.20 1.39 55.35
N GLY A 310 37.12 1.95 56.56
CA GLY A 310 38.20 2.77 57.12
C GLY A 310 38.34 4.16 56.51
N ASP A 311 37.30 4.66 55.82
CA ASP A 311 37.27 5.99 55.17
C ASP A 311 38.28 6.11 54.00
N ALA A 312 38.63 4.97 53.38
CA ALA A 312 39.50 4.92 52.23
C ALA A 312 38.76 5.37 50.95
N TRP A 313 39.38 6.27 50.18
CA TRP A 313 38.84 6.78 48.92
C TRP A 313 39.40 6.04 47.71
N PHE A 314 38.54 5.73 46.75
CA PHE A 314 38.89 5.10 45.48
C PHE A 314 38.20 5.77 44.28
N GLY A 315 38.91 5.85 43.16
CA GLY A 315 38.37 6.40 41.90
C GLY A 315 37.44 5.42 41.16
N TYR A 316 37.70 4.12 41.29
CA TYR A 316 36.94 3.05 40.64
C TYR A 316 36.40 2.06 41.68
N CYS A 317 35.15 1.62 41.49
CA CYS A 317 34.48 0.69 42.38
C CYS A 317 33.50 -0.18 41.59
N LEU A 318 33.72 -1.49 41.61
CA LEU A 318 32.90 -2.49 40.94
C LEU A 318 32.34 -3.48 41.98
N PRO A 319 31.14 -4.04 41.77
CA PRO A 319 30.63 -5.08 42.67
C PRO A 319 31.50 -6.33 42.55
N TYR A 320 31.78 -6.99 43.67
CA TYR A 320 32.49 -8.26 43.68
C TYR A 320 31.60 -9.39 43.15
N ASN A 321 32.04 -10.08 42.09
CA ASN A 321 31.42 -11.27 41.51
C ASN A 321 32.49 -12.15 40.85
N GLU A 322 32.09 -13.27 40.22
CA GLU A 322 33.03 -14.21 39.59
C GLU A 322 33.88 -13.59 38.45
N GLU A 323 33.37 -12.57 37.76
CA GLU A 323 34.10 -11.87 36.71
C GLU A 323 35.07 -10.84 37.29
N THR A 324 34.58 -9.96 38.17
CA THR A 324 35.40 -8.89 38.76
C THR A 324 36.45 -9.43 39.72
N ALA A 325 36.25 -10.60 40.32
CA ALA A 325 37.26 -11.28 41.14
C ALA A 325 38.56 -11.59 40.36
N LYS A 326 38.46 -11.80 39.04
CA LYS A 326 39.63 -12.08 38.19
C LYS A 326 40.56 -10.87 38.02
N LEU A 327 40.07 -9.67 38.33
CA LEU A 327 40.84 -8.43 38.24
C LEU A 327 41.78 -8.23 39.42
N ILE A 328 41.49 -8.85 40.57
CA ILE A 328 42.21 -8.64 41.83
C ILE A 328 43.71 -8.90 41.65
N GLY A 329 44.54 -7.94 42.05
CA GLY A 329 45.99 -7.98 41.91
C GLY A 329 46.51 -7.67 40.50
N THR A 330 45.64 -7.38 39.53
CA THR A 330 46.00 -6.99 38.16
C THR A 330 45.71 -5.51 37.91
N THR A 331 46.28 -4.94 36.85
CA THR A 331 45.96 -3.60 36.33
C THR A 331 45.06 -3.66 35.09
N LYS A 332 44.45 -4.82 34.81
CA LYS A 332 43.58 -4.98 33.64
C LYS A 332 42.26 -4.25 33.87
N ASP A 333 41.70 -3.71 32.80
CA ASP A 333 40.33 -3.19 32.82
C ASP A 333 39.34 -4.32 32.58
N MET A 334 38.09 -4.14 33.01
CA MET A 334 36.99 -4.96 32.50
C MET A 334 36.89 -4.69 31.00
N GLU A 335 37.09 -5.72 30.18
CA GLU A 335 36.56 -5.71 28.82
C GLU A 335 35.04 -5.64 28.98
N VAL A 336 34.47 -4.46 28.68
CA VAL A 336 33.02 -4.19 28.78
C VAL A 336 32.32 -4.66 27.52
#